data_AF-A0A7R9LRJ8-F1
#
_entry.id   AF-A0A7R9LRJ8-F1
#
_cell.length_a   1.000
_cell.length_b   1.000
_cell.length_c   1.000
_cell.angle_alpha   90.00
_cell.angle_beta   90.00
_cell.angle_gamma   90.00
#
_symmetry.space_group_name_H-M   'P 1'
#
loop_
_entity.id
_entity.type
_entity.pdbx_description
1 polymer ?
#
loop_
_entity_poly.entity_id
_entity_poly.type
_entity_poly.pdbx_seq_one_letter_code
_entity_poly.pdbx_strand_id
1 'polypeptide(L)'
;MAHRMDIDMEAELKTVFASAMIQLDEECHPMSSLSDDCYRFVQNDLYVNCFPIFDDLRRSHKLCDISIKVDNQSFLAHRVVLSATIPYFYAMFTNDMLESTQTEVRIQDSIESTAMEALLEFA
;
A
#
# COMPACT_ATOMS: atom_id res chain seq x y z
N MET A 1 -17.76 -8.28 21.74
CA MET A 1 -17.36 -6.87 21.97
C MET A 1 -16.23 -6.61 21.00
N ALA A 2 -16.56 -6.24 19.76
CA ALA A 2 -15.58 -6.02 18.70
C ALA A 2 -14.99 -4.63 18.91
N HIS A 3 -13.74 -4.57 19.35
CA HIS A 3 -13.01 -3.31 19.48
C HIS A 3 -12.65 -2.88 18.05
N ARG A 4 -13.50 -2.05 17.48
CA ARG A 4 -13.25 -1.28 16.26
C ARG A 4 -11.97 -0.48 16.52
N MET A 5 -10.93 -0.73 15.73
CA MET A 5 -9.75 0.14 15.72
C MET A 5 -10.17 1.38 14.94
N ASP A 6 -10.50 2.46 15.67
CA ASP A 6 -10.50 3.81 15.12
C ASP A 6 -9.02 4.16 14.83
N ILE A 7 -8.49 3.64 13.73
CA ILE A 7 -7.18 4.05 13.22
C ILE A 7 -7.43 5.36 12.49
N ASP A 8 -7.10 6.47 13.14
CA ASP A 8 -7.18 7.82 12.56
C ASP A 8 -6.26 7.90 11.33
N MET A 9 -6.84 7.61 10.17
CA MET A 9 -6.20 7.76 8.86
C MET A 9 -5.63 9.17 8.67
N GLU A 10 -6.23 10.18 9.31
CA GLU A 10 -5.78 11.57 9.29
C GLU A 10 -4.44 11.79 10.03
N ALA A 11 -4.22 11.08 11.13
CA ALA A 11 -2.96 11.12 11.88
C ALA A 11 -1.84 10.35 11.16
N GLU A 12 -2.20 9.24 10.52
CA GLU A 12 -1.26 8.47 9.71
C GLU A 12 -0.91 9.17 8.39
N LEU A 13 -1.86 9.83 7.71
CA LEU A 13 -1.59 10.60 6.49
C LEU A 13 -0.62 11.77 6.72
N LYS A 14 -0.72 12.47 7.87
CA LYS A 14 0.26 13.51 8.26
C LYS A 14 1.64 12.93 8.54
N THR A 15 1.70 11.69 9.03
CA THR A 15 2.95 10.93 9.21
C THR A 15 3.48 10.43 7.86
N VAL A 16 2.62 10.01 6.93
CA VAL A 16 2.98 9.56 5.57
C VAL A 16 3.71 10.65 4.79
N PHE A 17 3.24 11.91 4.81
CA PHE A 17 3.95 13.02 4.15
C PHE A 17 5.31 13.34 4.80
N ALA A 18 5.49 13.04 6.09
CA ALA A 18 6.75 13.24 6.81
C ALA A 18 7.73 12.05 6.66
N SER A 19 7.23 10.82 6.57
CA SER A 19 8.00 9.57 6.48
C SER A 19 8.38 9.18 5.05
N ALA A 20 7.58 9.57 4.05
CA ALA A 20 7.90 9.35 2.63
C ALA A 20 9.20 10.05 2.19
N MET A 21 9.73 10.99 2.98
CA MET A 21 11.04 11.62 2.78
C MET A 21 12.17 11.00 3.62
N ILE A 22 11.92 10.02 4.49
CA ILE A 22 12.92 9.56 5.48
C ILE A 22 13.21 8.04 5.45
N GLN A 23 12.49 7.19 4.72
CA GLN A 23 12.83 5.75 4.65
C GLN A 23 13.29 5.29 3.26
N LEU A 24 14.44 5.79 2.84
CA LEU A 24 15.40 5.04 2.02
C LEU A 24 16.71 4.90 2.81
N ASP A 25 16.64 4.26 3.98
CA ASP A 25 17.83 3.87 4.75
C ASP A 25 17.57 2.54 5.47
N GLU A 26 17.17 1.52 4.72
CA GLU A 26 17.48 0.15 5.15
C GLU A 26 18.92 -0.15 4.71
N GLU A 27 19.85 -0.04 5.65
CA GLU A 27 21.16 -0.66 5.50
C GLU A 27 20.95 -2.15 5.21
N CYS A 28 21.39 -2.59 4.03
CA CYS A 28 21.37 -3.97 3.60
C CYS A 28 22.31 -4.78 4.51
N HIS A 29 21.79 -5.29 5.63
CA HIS A 29 22.55 -6.20 6.47
C HIS A 29 22.80 -7.50 5.71
N PRO A 30 24.07 -7.94 5.57
CA PRO A 30 24.37 -9.18 4.88
C PRO A 30 23.89 -10.36 5.76
N MET A 31 22.86 -11.08 5.29
CA MET A 31 22.55 -12.42 5.79
C MET A 31 23.79 -13.29 5.57
N SER A 32 24.51 -13.56 6.65
CA SER A 32 25.66 -14.45 6.63
C SER A 32 25.21 -15.91 6.74
N SER A 33 25.78 -16.73 5.85
CA SER A 33 25.75 -18.21 5.77
C SER A 33 24.56 -18.89 5.08
N LEU A 34 24.44 -18.68 3.76
CA LEU A 34 24.00 -19.73 2.82
C LEU A 34 24.96 -19.79 1.62
N SER A 35 25.20 -21.01 1.15
CA SER A 35 26.17 -21.45 0.13
C SER A 35 26.39 -20.52 -1.07
N ASP A 36 27.64 -20.45 -1.52
CA ASP A 36 28.11 -19.75 -2.74
C ASP A 36 27.29 -20.13 -3.98
N ASP A 37 26.32 -19.27 -4.33
CA ASP A 37 25.94 -18.83 -5.69
C ASP A 37 24.63 -18.02 -5.62
N CYS A 38 24.62 -16.91 -4.85
CA CYS A 38 23.49 -15.97 -4.84
C CYS A 38 23.68 -14.92 -5.94
N TYR A 39 22.99 -15.08 -7.07
CA TYR A 39 22.92 -14.05 -8.10
C TYR A 39 21.93 -12.96 -7.67
N ARG A 40 22.45 -11.78 -7.32
CA ARG A 40 21.64 -10.58 -7.07
C ARG A 40 21.36 -9.88 -8.39
N PHE A 41 20.11 -9.88 -8.83
CA PHE A 41 19.67 -9.06 -9.95
C PHE A 41 19.38 -7.65 -9.44
N VAL A 42 20.14 -6.67 -9.94
CA VAL A 42 19.94 -5.26 -9.62
C VAL A 42 19.53 -4.55 -10.89
N GLN A 43 18.37 -3.90 -10.85
CA GLN A 43 17.91 -3.02 -11.91
C GLN A 43 17.58 -1.68 -11.26
N ASN A 44 18.51 -0.73 -11.40
CA ASN A 44 18.45 0.56 -10.71
C ASN A 44 17.16 1.35 -11.02
N ASP A 45 16.64 1.19 -12.24
CA ASP A 45 15.44 1.90 -12.69
C ASP A 45 14.16 1.07 -12.54
N LEU A 46 14.20 -0.07 -11.84
CA LEU A 46 13.03 -0.95 -11.71
C LEU A 46 11.85 -0.22 -11.07
N TYR A 47 12.12 0.50 -9.98
CA TYR A 47 11.11 1.32 -9.29
C TYR A 47 10.42 2.28 -10.26
N VAL A 48 11.20 3.14 -10.92
CA VAL A 48 10.68 4.20 -11.81
C VAL A 48 9.88 3.63 -12.98
N ASN A 49 10.28 2.46 -13.48
CA ASN A 49 9.61 1.82 -14.61
C ASN A 49 8.37 1.01 -14.21
N CYS A 50 8.24 0.57 -12.95
CA CYS A 50 7.13 -0.29 -12.51
C CYS A 50 5.87 0.49 -12.14
N PHE A 51 5.98 1.66 -11.50
CA PHE A 51 4.79 2.45 -11.09
C PHE A 51 3.86 2.80 -12.25
N PRO A 52 4.35 3.27 -13.42
CA PRO A 52 3.47 3.53 -14.56
C PRO A 52 2.72 2.27 -15.01
N ILE A 53 3.36 1.10 -14.94
CA ILE A 53 2.74 -0.18 -15.30
C ILE A 53 1.65 -0.56 -14.27
N PHE A 54 1.91 -0.35 -12.98
CA PHE A 54 0.91 -0.60 -11.94
C PHE A 54 -0.31 0.33 -12.07
N ASP A 55 -0.11 1.60 -12.39
CA ASP A 55 -1.20 2.54 -12.66
C ASP A 55 -2.01 2.13 -13.89
N ASP A 56 -1.35 1.76 -14.99
CA ASP A 56 -2.02 1.25 -16.21
C ASP A 56 -2.85 -0.01 -15.91
N LEU A 57 -2.31 -0.95 -15.12
CA LEU A 57 -3.03 -2.14 -14.69
C LEU A 57 -4.26 -1.77 -13.85
N ARG A 58 -4.11 -0.82 -12.92
CA ARG A 58 -5.18 -0.35 -12.03
C ARG A 58 -6.30 0.31 -12.84
N ARG A 59 -5.97 1.27 -13.72
CA ARG A 59 -6.92 1.95 -14.61
C ARG A 59 -7.61 0.98 -15.58
N SER A 60 -6.94 -0.11 -15.95
CA SER A 60 -7.51 -1.19 -16.75
C SER A 60 -8.30 -2.22 -15.95
N HIS A 61 -8.41 -2.06 -14.62
CA HIS A 61 -9.04 -3.00 -13.68
C HIS A 61 -8.44 -4.42 -13.74
N LYS A 62 -7.15 -4.53 -14.06
CA LYS A 62 -6.44 -5.81 -14.20
C LYS A 62 -5.70 -6.14 -12.91
N LEU A 63 -5.83 -7.38 -12.46
CA LEU A 63 -5.17 -7.91 -11.26
C LEU A 63 -5.55 -7.20 -9.95
N CYS A 64 -6.52 -6.28 -9.96
CA CYS A 64 -7.02 -5.64 -8.76
C CYS A 64 -7.74 -6.65 -7.87
N ASP A 65 -7.31 -6.75 -6.62
CA ASP A 65 -7.74 -7.74 -5.64
C ASP A 65 -8.46 -7.11 -4.43
N ILE A 66 -8.58 -5.78 -4.41
CA ILE A 66 -9.33 -5.03 -3.40
C ILE A 66 -10.20 -3.93 -4.03
N SER A 67 -11.38 -3.74 -3.43
CA SER A 67 -12.26 -2.59 -3.67
C SER A 67 -12.36 -1.72 -2.42
N ILE A 68 -11.93 -0.46 -2.50
CA ILE A 68 -12.00 0.51 -1.41
C ILE A 68 -13.23 1.38 -1.60
N LYS A 69 -14.11 1.42 -0.62
CA LYS A 69 -15.31 2.26 -0.60
C LYS A 69 -15.10 3.46 0.31
N VAL A 70 -15.24 4.65 -0.27
CA VAL A 70 -15.18 5.95 0.43
C VAL A 70 -16.40 6.75 -0.01
N ASP A 71 -17.18 7.25 0.95
CA ASP A 71 -18.48 7.88 0.68
C ASP A 71 -19.38 6.97 -0.18
N ASN A 72 -19.80 7.48 -1.34
CA ASN A 72 -20.58 6.77 -2.35
C ASN A 72 -19.72 6.28 -3.54
N GLN A 73 -18.39 6.35 -3.44
CA GLN A 73 -17.46 5.94 -4.50
C GLN A 73 -16.76 4.63 -4.15
N SER A 74 -16.34 3.91 -5.18
CA SER A 74 -15.66 2.63 -5.07
C SER A 74 -14.44 2.62 -5.98
N PHE A 75 -13.29 2.24 -5.44
CA PHE A 75 -12.00 2.27 -6.12
C PHE A 75 -11.39 0.89 -6.16
N LEU A 76 -11.02 0.41 -7.33
CA LEU A 76 -10.25 -0.83 -7.50
C LEU A 76 -8.76 -0.54 -7.38
N ALA A 77 -8.06 -1.40 -6.65
CA ALA A 77 -6.62 -1.27 -6.44
C ALA A 77 -5.96 -2.64 -6.24
N HIS A 78 -4.63 -2.63 -6.15
CA HIS A 78 -3.82 -3.79 -5.80
C HIS A 78 -3.37 -3.67 -4.36
N ARG A 79 -3.67 -4.67 -3.52
CA ARG A 79 -3.25 -4.70 -2.12
C ARG A 79 -1.75 -4.53 -1.98
N VAL A 80 -0.97 -5.22 -2.82
CA VAL A 80 0.50 -5.19 -2.78
C VAL A 80 1.07 -3.81 -3.06
N VAL A 81 0.50 -3.07 -4.01
CA VAL A 81 0.96 -1.71 -4.36
C VAL A 81 0.65 -0.77 -3.21
N LEU A 82 -0.58 -0.79 -2.70
CA LEU A 82 -0.98 0.04 -1.56
C LEU A 82 -0.19 -0.29 -0.29
N SER A 83 0.08 -1.56 -0.01
CA SER A 83 0.91 -1.96 1.12
C SER A 83 2.36 -1.50 0.96
N ALA A 84 2.89 -1.48 -0.26
CA ALA A 84 4.28 -1.06 -0.50
C ALA A 84 4.45 0.46 -0.36
N THR A 85 3.41 1.26 -0.64
CA THR A 85 3.50 2.72 -0.67
C THR A 85 2.86 3.40 0.55
N ILE A 86 1.90 2.75 1.22
CA ILE A 86 1.11 3.33 2.30
C ILE A 86 1.06 2.37 3.51
N PRO A 87 1.73 2.72 4.64
CA PRO A 87 1.79 1.87 5.84
C PRO A 87 0.44 1.45 6.42
N TYR A 88 -0.59 2.31 6.35
CA TYR A 88 -1.94 1.97 6.78
C TYR A 88 -2.47 0.72 6.06
N PHE A 89 -2.35 0.69 4.72
CA PHE A 89 -2.79 -0.45 3.92
C PHE A 89 -1.89 -1.66 4.14
N TYR A 90 -0.60 -1.48 4.43
CA TYR A 90 0.28 -2.57 4.87
C TYR A 90 -0.27 -3.22 6.14
N ALA A 91 -0.48 -2.44 7.21
CA ALA A 91 -0.96 -2.96 8.49
C ALA A 91 -2.35 -3.62 8.36
N MET A 92 -3.25 -2.99 7.61
CA MET A 92 -4.59 -3.54 7.36
C MET A 92 -4.56 -4.86 6.58
N PHE A 93 -3.70 -4.98 5.57
CA PHE A 93 -3.65 -6.16 4.70
C PHE A 93 -2.76 -7.29 5.23
N THR A 94 -1.88 -7.03 6.20
CA THR A 94 -0.95 -8.04 6.75
C THR A 94 -1.27 -8.49 8.17
N ASN A 95 -2.21 -7.84 8.87
CA ASN A 95 -2.68 -8.32 10.17
C ASN A 95 -3.58 -9.56 10.02
N ASP A 96 -3.52 -10.48 11.00
CA ASP A 96 -4.37 -11.70 11.08
C ASP A 96 -5.82 -11.39 11.51
N MET A 97 -6.40 -10.31 11.00
CA MET A 97 -7.78 -9.90 11.27
C MET A 97 -8.69 -10.17 10.07
N LEU A 98 -10.01 -10.20 10.28
CA LEU A 98 -10.97 -10.51 9.20
C LEU A 98 -10.84 -9.52 8.04
N GLU A 99 -10.53 -8.25 8.34
CA GLU A 99 -10.28 -7.17 7.41
C GLU A 99 -9.19 -7.50 6.38
N SER A 100 -8.16 -8.28 6.74
CA SER A 100 -7.09 -8.66 5.82
C SER A 100 -7.50 -9.72 4.80
N THR A 101 -8.66 -10.35 4.98
CA THR A 101 -9.20 -11.33 4.02
C THR A 101 -10.34 -10.78 3.16
N GLN A 102 -10.79 -9.55 3.44
CA GLN A 102 -11.88 -8.93 2.72
C GLN A 102 -11.42 -8.43 1.35
N THR A 103 -12.25 -8.68 0.33
CA THR A 103 -12.07 -8.13 -1.02
C THR A 103 -12.68 -6.72 -1.17
N GLU A 104 -13.35 -6.24 -0.12
CA GLU A 104 -13.95 -4.91 -0.07
C GLU A 104 -13.73 -4.30 1.32
N VAL A 105 -13.14 -3.10 1.37
CA VAL A 105 -12.96 -2.33 2.61
C VAL A 105 -13.73 -1.03 2.51
N ARG A 106 -14.43 -0.66 3.60
CA ARG A 106 -15.10 0.64 3.73
C ARG A 106 -14.31 1.53 4.66
N ILE A 107 -13.89 2.68 4.16
CA ILE A 107 -13.29 3.74 4.97
C ILE A 107 -14.40 4.70 5.32
N GLN A 108 -14.67 4.86 6.62
CA GLN A 108 -15.76 5.70 7.13
C GLN A 108 -15.18 6.97 7.73
N ASP A 109 -15.79 8.11 7.37
CA ASP A 109 -15.71 9.41 8.05
C ASP A 109 -14.32 10.07 8.21
N SER A 110 -13.24 9.46 7.72
CA SER A 110 -11.86 9.94 7.91
C SER A 110 -11.24 10.66 6.71
N ILE A 111 -11.73 10.42 5.50
CA ILE A 111 -11.19 11.01 4.26
C ILE A 111 -12.28 11.18 3.20
N GLU A 112 -12.12 12.20 2.35
CA GLU A 112 -12.98 12.40 1.18
C GLU A 112 -12.57 11.49 0.02
N SER A 113 -13.54 11.11 -0.82
CA SER A 113 -13.28 10.33 -2.04
C SER A 113 -12.23 10.95 -2.99
N THR A 114 -12.12 12.28 -3.07
CA THR A 114 -11.07 13.00 -3.82
C THR A 114 -9.67 12.78 -3.26
N ALA A 115 -9.54 12.73 -1.93
CA ALA A 115 -8.28 12.43 -1.26
C ALA A 115 -7.87 10.97 -1.48
N MET A 116 -8.83 10.03 -1.45
CA MET A 116 -8.58 8.63 -1.82
C MET A 116 -8.09 8.51 -3.26
N GLU A 117 -8.71 9.20 -4.20
CA GLU A 117 -8.26 9.19 -5.60
C GLU A 117 -6.81 9.69 -5.74
N ALA A 118 -6.47 10.79 -5.07
CA ALA A 118 -5.10 11.30 -5.06
C ALA A 118 -4.09 10.31 -4.43
N LEU A 119 -4.48 9.58 -3.39
CA LEU A 119 -3.65 8.53 -2.80
C LEU A 119 -3.41 7.37 -3.76
N LEU A 120 -4.44 6.98 -4.52
CA LEU A 120 -4.35 5.91 -5.52
C LEU A 120 -3.57 6.32 -6.77
N GLU A 121 -3.43 7.62 -7.04
CA GLU A 121 -2.59 8.14 -8.12
C GLU A 121 -1.13 8.35 -7.67
N PHE A 122 -0.91 8.57 -6.38
CA PHE A 122 0.42 8.56 -5.79
C PHE A 122 1.02 7.14 -5.72
N ALA A 123 0.19 6.15 -5.38
CA ALA A 123 0.57 4.75 -5.20
C ALA A 123 0.70 3.98 -6.53
#